data_AF-A0A3C0W0H4-F1
#
_entry.id   AF-A0A3C0W0H4-F1
#
_cell.length_a   1.000
_cell.length_b   1.000
_cell.length_c   1.000
_cell.angle_alpha   90.00
_cell.angle_beta   90.00
_cell.angle_gamma   90.00
#
_symmetry.space_group_name_H-M   'P 1'
#
loop_
_entity.id
_entity.type
_entity.pdbx_description
1 polymer ?
#
loop_
_entity_poly.entity_id
_entity_poly.type
_entity_poly.pdbx_seq_one_letter_code
_entity_poly.pdbx_strand_id
1 'polypeptide(L)'
;TGCEPTVLPGGAARCKKIGVVTGGAGAEMKTAADEGVDTFITGEGQHWTFALAEDLGLNVLYGGHYATETFGVKSLSDSLA
;
A
#
# COMPACT_ATOMS: atom_id res chain seq x y z
N THR A 1 -0.49 18.70 -3.18
CA THR A 1 0.36 17.50 -3.12
C THR A 1 -0.54 16.30 -3.22
N GLY A 2 -0.34 15.47 -4.23
CA GLY A 2 -1.22 14.36 -4.58
C GLY A 2 -0.89 13.99 -6.03
N CYS A 3 -0.02 13.01 -6.20
CA CYS A 3 0.15 12.36 -7.51
C CYS A 3 -0.91 11.26 -7.62
N GLU A 4 -1.23 10.88 -8.86
CA GLU A 4 -2.03 9.69 -9.06
C GLU A 4 -1.31 8.48 -8.44
N PRO A 5 -2.04 7.61 -7.70
CA PRO A 5 -1.44 6.40 -7.15
C PRO A 5 -0.87 5.52 -8.25
N THR A 6 0.32 4.97 -8.03
CA THR A 6 0.86 3.96 -8.94
C THR A 6 0.26 2.60 -8.58
N VAL A 7 -0.23 1.88 -9.59
CA VAL A 7 -0.87 0.57 -9.41
C VAL A 7 0.01 -0.52 -9.99
N LEU A 8 0.26 -1.56 -9.19
CA LEU A 8 0.82 -2.83 -9.62
C LEU A 8 -0.32 -3.85 -9.72
N PRO A 9 -0.82 -4.18 -10.93
CA PRO A 9 -1.99 -5.02 -11.11
C PRO A 9 -1.63 -6.52 -11.10
N GLY A 10 -0.94 -6.99 -10.05
CA GLY A 10 -0.52 -8.39 -9.92
C GLY A 10 -1.65 -9.36 -9.57
N GLY A 11 -2.77 -8.85 -9.04
CA GLY A 11 -3.88 -9.67 -8.56
C GLY A 11 -5.14 -9.64 -9.42
N ALA A 12 -6.23 -10.17 -8.88
CA ALA A 12 -7.53 -10.17 -9.56
C ALA A 12 -8.11 -8.76 -9.68
N ALA A 13 -8.91 -8.52 -10.73
CA ALA A 13 -9.56 -7.22 -10.97
C ALA A 13 -10.48 -6.74 -9.83
N ARG A 14 -10.97 -7.66 -8.99
CA ARG A 14 -11.82 -7.34 -7.84
C ARG A 14 -11.07 -7.62 -6.53
N CYS A 15 -10.71 -6.55 -5.84
CA CYS A 15 -10.17 -6.58 -4.48
C CYS A 15 -11.23 -7.11 -3.48
N LYS A 16 -10.84 -7.98 -2.55
CA LYS A 16 -11.75 -8.50 -1.50
C LYS A 16 -11.14 -8.38 -0.11
N LYS A 17 -9.85 -8.66 0.07
CA LYS A 17 -9.15 -8.54 1.35
C LYS A 17 -8.00 -7.56 1.22
N ILE A 18 -8.18 -6.37 1.78
CA ILE A 18 -7.27 -5.24 1.63
C ILE A 18 -6.41 -5.09 2.89
N GLY A 19 -5.09 -5.11 2.71
CA GLY A 19 -4.10 -4.78 3.74
C GLY A 19 -3.56 -3.38 3.53
N VAL A 20 -3.34 -2.63 4.61
CA VAL A 20 -2.86 -1.24 4.53
C VAL A 20 -1.73 -1.04 5.52
N VAL A 21 -0.60 -0.51 5.02
CA VAL A 21 0.52 -0.03 5.85
C VAL A 21 1.03 1.27 5.22
N THR A 22 0.97 2.38 5.94
CA THR A 22 1.40 3.70 5.42
C THR A 22 2.92 3.78 5.26
N GLY A 23 3.41 4.76 4.51
CA GLY A 23 4.86 4.97 4.35
C GLY A 23 5.50 4.01 3.33
N GLY A 24 6.71 3.51 3.61
CA GLY A 24 7.51 2.71 2.67
C GLY A 24 7.45 1.19 2.88
N ALA A 25 6.27 0.58 2.86
CA ALA A 25 6.08 -0.82 3.24
C ALA A 25 6.14 -1.86 2.09
N GLY A 26 6.78 -1.56 0.95
CA GLY A 26 6.89 -2.50 -0.18
C GLY A 26 7.47 -3.89 0.17
N ALA A 27 8.34 -3.97 1.18
CA ALA A 27 8.92 -5.24 1.63
C ALA A 27 7.93 -6.16 2.34
N GLU A 28 6.81 -5.62 2.85
CA GLU A 28 5.81 -6.36 3.62
C GLU A 28 4.76 -7.05 2.73
N MET A 29 4.85 -6.89 1.40
CA MET A 29 3.92 -7.52 0.45
C MET A 29 3.81 -9.03 0.63
N LYS A 30 4.93 -9.71 0.89
CA LYS A 30 4.92 -11.15 1.12
C LYS A 30 4.17 -11.51 2.40
N THR A 31 4.40 -10.79 3.49
CA THR A 31 3.66 -10.95 4.75
C THR A 31 2.17 -10.77 4.53
N ALA A 32 1.77 -9.71 3.81
CA ALA A 32 0.37 -9.45 3.49
C ALA A 32 -0.26 -10.60 2.67
N ALA A 33 0.44 -11.06 1.63
CA ALA A 33 -0.03 -12.19 0.81
C ALA A 33 -0.14 -13.49 1.62
N ASP A 34 0.83 -13.78 2.51
CA ASP A 34 0.80 -14.95 3.41
C ASP A 34 -0.39 -14.88 4.39
N GLU A 35 -0.83 -13.68 4.78
CA GLU A 35 -2.06 -13.44 5.55
C GLU A 35 -3.34 -13.48 4.71
N GLY A 36 -3.24 -13.73 3.40
CA GLY A 36 -4.35 -13.86 2.46
C GLY A 36 -4.90 -12.52 1.94
N VAL A 37 -4.16 -11.42 2.10
CA VAL A 37 -4.48 -10.14 1.46
C VAL A 37 -4.38 -10.30 -0.06
N ASP A 38 -5.37 -9.79 -0.80
CA ASP A 38 -5.38 -9.78 -2.28
C ASP A 38 -5.07 -8.40 -2.88
N THR A 39 -5.10 -7.35 -2.06
CA THR A 39 -4.72 -6.00 -2.43
C THR A 39 -4.01 -5.29 -1.27
N PHE A 40 -2.80 -4.81 -1.51
CA PHE A 40 -1.97 -4.13 -0.52
C PHE A 40 -1.83 -2.64 -0.85
N ILE A 41 -2.03 -1.77 0.15
CA ILE A 41 -1.91 -0.32 -0.01
C ILE A 41 -0.77 0.17 0.86
N THR A 42 0.17 0.89 0.26
CA THR A 42 1.29 1.55 0.94
C THR A 42 1.64 2.88 0.27
N GLY A 43 2.54 3.66 0.86
CA GLY A 43 3.03 4.89 0.25
C GLY A 43 3.95 4.61 -0.93
N GLU A 44 4.97 3.79 -0.73
CA GLU A 44 5.98 3.49 -1.75
C GLU A 44 6.57 2.07 -1.62
N GLY A 45 7.29 1.66 -2.66
CA GLY A 45 8.03 0.40 -2.71
C GLY A 45 9.18 0.45 -3.70
N GLN A 46 10.14 -0.45 -3.53
CA GLN A 46 11.32 -0.56 -4.39
C GLN A 46 10.96 -1.16 -5.76
N HIS A 47 11.77 -0.95 -6.80
CA HIS A 47 11.48 -1.43 -8.16
C HIS A 47 11.17 -2.94 -8.25
N TRP A 48 11.87 -3.77 -7.46
CA TRP A 48 11.69 -5.23 -7.47
C TRP A 48 10.31 -5.69 -6.97
N THR A 49 9.56 -4.81 -6.30
CA THR A 49 8.19 -5.10 -5.85
C THR A 49 7.22 -5.35 -7.00
N PHE A 50 7.50 -4.86 -8.22
CA PHE A 50 6.67 -5.15 -9.39
C PHE A 50 6.59 -6.65 -9.68
N ALA A 51 7.75 -7.29 -9.86
CA ALA A 51 7.81 -8.73 -10.12
C ALA A 51 7.26 -9.53 -8.94
N LEU A 52 7.53 -9.09 -7.70
CA LEU A 52 6.95 -9.76 -6.52
C LEU A 52 5.41 -9.67 -6.50
N ALA A 53 4.82 -8.55 -6.91
CA ALA A 53 3.35 -8.41 -6.96
C ALA A 53 2.74 -9.42 -7.92
N GLU A 54 3.36 -9.62 -9.09
CA GLU A 54 2.93 -10.60 -10.09
C GLU A 54 3.09 -12.04 -9.55
N ASP A 55 4.25 -12.37 -8.96
CA ASP A 55 4.52 -13.69 -8.41
C ASP A 55 3.56 -14.08 -7.27
N LEU A 56 3.16 -13.10 -6.44
CA LEU A 56 2.22 -13.31 -5.34
C LEU A 56 0.75 -13.26 -5.76
N GLY A 57 0.44 -12.86 -6.99
CA GLY A 57 -0.95 -12.62 -7.40
C GLY A 57 -1.59 -11.46 -6.62
N LEU A 58 -0.81 -10.44 -6.25
CA LEU A 58 -1.18 -9.39 -5.31
C LEU A 58 -1.32 -8.04 -6.03
N ASN A 59 -2.46 -7.36 -5.87
CA ASN A 59 -2.54 -5.96 -6.30
C ASN A 59 -1.80 -5.06 -5.31
N VAL A 60 -1.05 -4.06 -5.80
CA VAL A 60 -0.40 -3.07 -4.93
C VAL A 60 -0.75 -1.66 -5.37
N LEU A 61 -1.09 -0.79 -4.43
CA LEU A 61 -1.34 0.63 -4.66
C LEU A 61 -0.34 1.46 -3.88
N TYR A 62 0.46 2.25 -4.59
CA TYR A 62 1.38 3.23 -4.03
C TYR A 62 0.75 4.61 -4.01
N GLY A 63 0.32 5.05 -2.83
CA GLY A 63 -0.33 6.34 -2.60
C GLY A 63 0.64 7.52 -2.37
N GLY A 64 1.94 7.27 -2.34
CA GLY A 64 2.99 8.23 -2.00
C GLY A 64 3.23 8.35 -0.50
N HIS A 65 4.50 8.27 -0.08
CA HIS A 65 4.92 8.24 1.33
C HIS A 65 4.26 9.34 2.18
N TYR A 66 4.52 10.61 1.84
CA TYR A 66 3.98 11.76 2.57
C TYR A 66 2.44 11.80 2.59
N ALA A 67 1.80 11.48 1.46
CA ALA A 67 0.34 11.48 1.37
C ALA A 67 -0.28 10.45 2.32
N THR A 68 0.35 9.29 2.46
CA THR A 68 -0.11 8.22 3.35
C THR A 68 0.20 8.43 4.83
N GLU A 69 0.98 9.44 5.23
CA GLU A 69 1.37 9.60 6.65
C GLU A 69 0.85 10.88 7.31
N THR A 70 0.39 11.85 6.53
CA THR A 70 0.01 13.15 7.10
C THR A 70 -1.35 13.16 7.80
N PHE A 71 -2.24 12.20 7.52
CA PHE A 71 -3.55 12.18 8.15
C PHE A 71 -3.47 11.84 9.66
N GLY A 72 -2.48 11.04 10.06
CA GLY A 72 -2.27 10.67 11.47
C GLY A 72 -1.89 11.85 12.34
N VAL A 73 -0.88 12.63 11.93
CA VAL A 73 -0.46 13.83 12.68
C VAL A 73 -1.54 14.90 12.72
N LYS A 74 -2.32 15.07 11.64
CA LYS A 74 -3.48 15.97 11.61
C LYS A 74 -4.55 15.54 12.61
N SER A 75 -4.92 14.25 12.60
CA SER A 75 -5.89 13.71 13.55
C SER A 75 -5.43 13.84 15.00
N LEU A 76 -4.13 13.68 15.27
CA LEU A 76 -3.58 13.88 16.61
C LEU A 76 -3.71 15.35 17.03
N SER A 77 -3.35 16.28 16.14
CA SER A 77 -3.51 17.72 16.40
C SER A 77 -4.95 18.08 16.74
N ASP A 78 -5.92 17.55 15.99
CA ASP A 78 -7.34 17.80 16.23
C ASP A 78 -7.82 17.21 17.57
N SER A 79 -7.25 16.08 18.02
CA SER A 79 -7.62 15.44 19.28
C SER A 79 -7.08 16.14 20.54
N LEU A 80 -6.08 17.00 20.38
CA LEU A 80 -5.42 17.73 21.46
C LEU A 80 -5.87 19.20 21.56
N ALA A 81 -6.71 19.66 20.62
CA ALA A 81 -7.29 21.00 20.58
C ALA A 81 -8.60 21.07 21.39
#